data_AF-A0AA40DGP2-F1
#
_entry.id   AF-A0AA40DGP2-F1
#
_cell.length_a   1.000
_cell.length_b   1.000
_cell.length_c   1.000
_cell.angle_alpha   90.00
_cell.angle_beta   90.00
_cell.angle_gamma   90.00
#
_symmetry.space_group_name_H-M   'P 1'
#
loop_
_entity.id
_entity.type
_entity.pdbx_description
1 polymer ?
#
loop_
_entity_poly.entity_id
_entity_poly.type
_entity_poly.pdbx_seq_one_letter_code
_entity_poly.pdbx_strand_id
1 'polypeptide(L)'
;MTSAKHINIWAVLAATVQVAAGIPLAPAAADCSRAVLTEAADAYVASQKAGSLAPLQQFVANGWEYEENNKRIDASKSVLTKALTIDHRRTIYDLVDCATFTELIAANNPEPYVIGTQIRHGADGRVTLIDSVASTTGSWLFNAQNTLKYALQEKWDIIPEGKRDSREKIKAAGDAYMSMWDDAKASSLVPWGAPCARLEGGAYTGRGDEDTCRQGIPTNSSQAPNTRRRYVIDESMGSVNILCVWEHMMNAADSHEFRLENGKVRYIHTMTECGGRVCRL
;
A
#
# COMPACT_ATOMS: atom_id res chain seq x y z
N MET A 1 81.24 -27.48 40.24
CA MET A 1 79.89 -28.00 39.93
C MET A 1 78.93 -26.81 39.83
N THR A 2 78.07 -26.86 38.82
CA THR A 2 76.86 -26.05 38.57
C THR A 2 77.00 -24.54 38.33
N SER A 3 76.97 -24.24 37.03
CA SER A 3 76.55 -23.00 36.37
C SER A 3 75.05 -22.73 36.55
N ALA A 4 74.67 -21.47 36.27
CA ALA A 4 73.36 -20.95 35.83
C ALA A 4 72.53 -20.19 36.89
N LYS A 5 71.83 -19.10 36.58
CA LYS A 5 71.69 -18.24 35.39
C LYS A 5 70.88 -17.02 35.86
N HIS A 6 71.22 -15.83 35.38
CA HIS A 6 70.39 -14.63 35.49
C HIS A 6 69.10 -14.79 34.66
N ILE A 7 67.95 -14.39 35.21
CA ILE A 7 66.69 -14.26 34.47
C ILE A 7 66.32 -12.78 34.47
N ASN A 8 66.36 -12.19 33.27
CA ASN A 8 65.89 -10.85 32.94
C ASN A 8 64.35 -10.82 32.94
N ILE A 9 63.76 -9.90 33.68
CA ILE A 9 62.33 -9.60 33.64
C ILE A 9 62.08 -8.68 32.44
N TRP A 10 61.46 -9.22 31.39
CA TRP A 10 60.94 -8.44 30.27
C TRP A 10 59.52 -7.97 30.60
N ALA A 11 59.35 -6.65 30.73
CA ALA A 11 58.04 -6.03 30.79
C ALA A 11 57.44 -5.98 29.37
N VAL A 12 56.31 -6.67 29.17
CA VAL A 12 55.53 -6.62 27.93
C VAL A 12 54.57 -5.42 28.04
N LEU A 13 54.82 -4.36 27.27
CA LEU A 13 53.84 -3.30 27.04
C LEU A 13 52.73 -3.85 26.12
N ALA A 14 51.52 -4.00 26.64
CA ALA A 14 50.33 -4.25 25.82
C ALA A 14 49.80 -2.90 25.29
N ALA A 15 50.01 -2.64 24.00
CA ALA A 15 49.37 -1.51 23.31
C ALA A 15 47.93 -1.88 22.97
N THR A 16 46.96 -1.28 23.66
CA THR A 16 45.53 -1.39 23.33
C THR A 16 45.22 -0.50 22.13
N VAL A 17 45.03 -1.11 20.96
CA VAL A 17 44.46 -0.44 19.78
C VAL A 17 42.96 -0.28 20.01
N GLN A 18 42.50 0.94 20.30
CA GLN A 18 41.08 1.28 20.28
C GLN A 18 40.62 1.35 18.83
N VAL A 19 39.95 0.30 18.36
CA VAL A 19 39.16 0.35 17.14
C VAL A 19 37.90 1.14 17.46
N ALA A 20 37.87 2.41 17.06
CA ALA A 20 36.65 3.20 17.06
C ALA A 20 35.70 2.58 16.01
N ALA A 21 34.76 1.76 16.47
CA ALA A 21 33.63 1.34 15.66
C ALA A 21 32.78 2.57 15.35
N GLY A 22 33.02 3.20 14.20
CA GLY A 22 32.14 4.22 13.67
C GLY A 22 30.77 3.60 13.44
N ILE A 23 29.78 3.98 14.25
CA ILE A 23 28.38 3.71 13.95
C ILE A 23 28.10 4.41 12.62
N PRO A 24 27.69 3.71 11.55
CA PRO A 24 27.24 4.39 10.35
C PRO A 24 26.01 5.23 10.74
N LEU A 25 26.17 6.55 10.78
CA LEU A 25 25.06 7.47 10.76
C LEU A 25 24.33 7.23 9.45
N ALA A 26 23.21 6.51 9.52
CA ALA A 26 22.25 6.50 8.44
C ALA A 26 21.92 7.97 8.13
N PRO A 27 21.87 8.39 6.85
CA PRO A 27 21.34 9.71 6.52
C PRO A 27 20.00 9.85 7.22
N ALA A 28 19.81 10.94 7.98
CA ALA A 28 18.47 11.31 8.42
C ALA A 28 17.67 11.50 7.13
N ALA A 29 16.81 10.54 6.79
CA ALA A 29 15.76 10.79 5.83
C ALA A 29 15.06 12.07 6.30
N ALA A 30 14.86 13.04 5.41
CA ALA A 30 14.01 14.19 5.73
C ALA A 30 12.78 13.64 6.45
N ASP A 31 12.54 14.15 7.67
CA ASP A 31 11.65 13.49 8.64
C ASP A 31 10.38 13.06 7.91
N CYS A 32 10.20 11.74 7.80
CA CYS A 32 9.10 11.04 7.15
C CYS A 32 7.82 11.23 7.96
N SER A 33 7.51 12.49 8.21
CA SER A 33 6.51 12.91 9.15
C SER A 33 5.16 12.77 8.48
N ARG A 34 4.17 12.44 9.30
CA ARG A 34 2.78 12.41 8.84
C ARG A 34 2.37 13.73 8.18
N ALA A 35 2.91 14.87 8.65
CA ALA A 35 2.63 16.17 8.06
C ALA A 35 3.09 16.26 6.60
N VAL A 36 4.36 15.94 6.30
CA VAL A 36 4.91 15.94 4.93
C VAL A 36 4.09 15.04 4.01
N LEU A 37 3.80 13.82 4.46
CA LEU A 37 3.00 12.86 3.70
C LEU A 37 1.56 13.36 3.47
N THR A 38 0.96 14.02 4.47
CA THR A 38 -0.40 14.58 4.38
C THR A 38 -0.46 15.70 3.36
N GLU A 39 0.50 16.64 3.38
CA GLU A 39 0.52 17.76 2.45
C GLU A 39 0.64 17.30 1.00
N ALA A 40 1.50 16.32 0.73
CA ALA A 40 1.63 15.73 -0.60
C ALA A 40 0.37 14.98 -1.05
N ALA A 41 -0.25 14.20 -0.14
CA ALA A 41 -1.51 13.52 -0.43
C ALA A 41 -2.66 14.51 -0.69
N ASP A 42 -2.76 15.58 0.09
CA ASP A 42 -3.75 16.64 -0.11
C ASP A 42 -3.52 17.39 -1.43
N ALA A 43 -2.26 17.65 -1.80
CA ALA A 43 -1.90 18.24 -3.09
C ALA A 43 -2.29 17.33 -4.26
N TYR A 44 -2.08 16.02 -4.15
CA TYR A 44 -2.55 15.04 -5.13
C TYR A 44 -4.08 15.09 -5.28
N VAL A 45 -4.82 15.11 -4.17
CA VAL A 45 -6.29 15.21 -4.21
C VAL A 45 -6.75 16.53 -4.82
N ALA A 46 -6.07 17.64 -4.50
CA ALA A 46 -6.35 18.94 -5.11
C ALA A 46 -6.09 18.93 -6.62
N SER A 47 -5.01 18.27 -7.07
CA SER A 47 -4.72 18.06 -8.49
C SER A 47 -5.80 17.26 -9.20
N GLN A 48 -6.26 16.16 -8.60
CA GLN A 48 -7.33 15.34 -9.17
C GLN A 48 -8.66 16.11 -9.26
N LYS A 49 -9.00 16.91 -8.24
CA LYS A 49 -10.19 17.76 -8.26
C LYS A 49 -10.12 18.82 -9.35
N ALA A 50 -8.95 19.42 -9.54
CA ALA A 50 -8.74 20.48 -10.52
C ALA A 50 -8.61 19.96 -11.96
N GLY A 51 -8.28 18.67 -12.15
CA GLY A 51 -7.86 18.17 -13.46
C GLY A 51 -6.55 18.81 -13.92
N SER A 52 -5.63 19.07 -12.98
CA SER A 52 -4.41 19.82 -13.24
C SER A 52 -3.26 19.36 -12.34
N LEU A 53 -2.05 19.28 -12.89
CA LEU A 53 -0.84 18.97 -12.12
C LEU A 53 -0.34 20.17 -11.30
N ALA A 54 -0.87 21.38 -11.50
CA ALA A 54 -0.35 22.59 -10.85
C ALA A 54 -0.28 22.50 -9.32
N PRO A 55 -1.31 22.01 -8.59
CA PRO A 55 -1.23 21.82 -7.13
C PRO A 55 -0.07 20.91 -6.66
N LEU A 56 0.30 19.91 -7.46
CA LEU A 56 1.38 18.95 -7.15
C LEU A 56 2.80 19.49 -7.38
N GLN A 57 2.97 20.51 -8.22
CA GLN A 57 4.30 20.93 -8.72
C GLN A 57 5.32 21.24 -7.63
N GLN A 58 4.90 21.85 -6.52
CA GLN A 58 5.81 22.19 -5.42
C GLN A 58 6.29 20.99 -4.59
N PHE A 59 5.55 19.88 -4.62
CA PHE A 59 5.82 18.68 -3.83
C PHE A 59 6.66 17.63 -4.57
N VAL A 60 6.64 17.63 -5.90
CA VAL A 60 7.29 16.58 -6.70
C VAL A 60 8.78 16.84 -6.93
N ALA A 61 9.62 15.81 -6.83
CA ALA A 61 11.03 15.88 -7.16
C ALA A 61 11.23 16.19 -8.66
N ASN A 62 12.40 16.73 -9.01
CA ASN A 62 12.79 16.82 -10.41
C ASN A 62 12.88 15.41 -11.01
N GLY A 63 12.20 15.19 -12.14
CA GLY A 63 12.17 13.88 -12.79
C GLY A 63 11.32 12.82 -12.06
N TRP A 64 10.38 13.24 -11.19
CA TRP A 64 9.39 12.34 -10.61
C TRP A 64 8.64 11.55 -11.69
N GLU A 65 8.20 10.35 -11.32
CA GLU A 65 7.58 9.41 -12.23
C GLU A 65 6.09 9.25 -11.93
N TYR A 66 5.32 8.99 -12.99
CA TYR A 66 3.90 8.67 -12.88
C TYR A 66 3.64 7.31 -13.51
N GLU A 67 2.98 6.43 -12.75
CA GLU A 67 2.50 5.14 -13.19
C GLU A 67 0.98 5.10 -13.04
N GLU A 68 0.29 4.63 -14.08
CA GLU A 68 -1.15 4.42 -14.03
C GLU A 68 -1.49 3.10 -14.70
N ASN A 69 -2.32 2.32 -14.02
CA ASN A 69 -2.74 0.99 -14.45
C ASN A 69 -1.54 0.13 -14.88
N ASN A 70 -0.52 0.07 -14.01
CA ASN A 70 0.74 -0.67 -14.16
C ASN A 70 1.63 -0.24 -15.35
N LYS A 71 1.39 0.95 -15.92
CA LYS A 71 2.16 1.50 -17.04
C LYS A 71 2.72 2.87 -16.68
N ARG A 72 4.03 3.05 -16.91
CA ARG A 72 4.65 4.37 -16.84
C ARG A 72 4.15 5.23 -17.99
N ILE A 73 3.57 6.37 -17.67
CA ILE A 73 3.03 7.32 -18.65
C ILE A 73 3.43 8.75 -18.26
N ASP A 74 3.29 9.66 -19.22
CA ASP A 74 3.39 11.09 -18.96
C ASP A 74 2.19 11.53 -18.10
N ALA A 75 2.46 12.15 -16.95
CA ALA A 75 1.42 12.63 -16.03
C ALA A 75 0.43 13.59 -16.70
N SER A 76 0.83 14.33 -17.74
CA SER A 76 -0.06 15.21 -18.51
C SER A 76 -1.13 14.45 -19.32
N LYS A 77 -0.98 13.14 -19.48
CA LYS A 77 -1.94 12.24 -20.17
C LYS A 77 -2.71 11.34 -19.21
N SER A 78 -2.54 11.54 -17.90
CA SER A 78 -3.10 10.69 -16.86
C SER A 78 -4.51 11.09 -16.43
N VAL A 79 -5.12 10.29 -15.55
CA VAL A 79 -6.38 10.62 -14.88
C VAL A 79 -6.32 11.94 -14.08
N LEU A 80 -5.12 12.40 -13.67
CA LEU A 80 -4.96 13.69 -12.97
C LEU A 80 -5.31 14.91 -13.81
N THR A 81 -5.37 14.79 -15.15
CA THR A 81 -5.80 15.89 -16.02
C THR A 81 -7.31 15.90 -16.29
N LYS A 82 -8.05 14.98 -15.68
CA LYS A 82 -9.51 14.96 -15.65
C LYS A 82 -9.99 15.53 -14.31
N ALA A 83 -10.73 16.63 -14.35
CA ALA A 83 -11.33 17.18 -13.14
C ALA A 83 -12.41 16.22 -12.63
N LEU A 84 -12.29 15.77 -11.38
CA LEU A 84 -13.25 14.87 -10.73
C LEU A 84 -13.84 15.50 -9.48
N THR A 85 -15.16 15.41 -9.35
CA THR A 85 -15.84 15.61 -8.06
C THR A 85 -15.56 14.40 -7.18
N ILE A 86 -14.84 14.59 -6.07
CA ILE A 86 -14.50 13.50 -5.15
C ILE A 86 -15.56 13.41 -4.05
N ASP A 87 -16.28 12.30 -4.03
CA ASP A 87 -17.39 12.03 -3.09
C ASP A 87 -16.90 11.41 -1.78
N HIS A 88 -15.85 10.60 -1.84
CA HIS A 88 -15.19 10.03 -0.67
C HIS A 88 -13.68 9.93 -0.88
N ARG A 89 -12.93 10.11 0.21
CA ARG A 89 -11.49 9.91 0.26
C ARG A 89 -11.09 9.21 1.56
N ARG A 90 -10.10 8.33 1.48
CA ARG A 90 -9.40 7.78 2.65
C ARG A 90 -7.91 7.70 2.33
N THR A 91 -7.07 8.11 3.27
CA THR A 91 -5.61 8.05 3.11
C THR A 91 -4.99 7.34 4.31
N ILE A 92 -4.08 6.40 4.03
CA ILE A 92 -3.24 5.74 5.02
C ILE A 92 -1.77 6.15 4.81
N TYR A 93 -0.98 6.07 5.89
CA TYR A 93 0.36 6.64 5.95
C TYR A 93 1.39 5.61 6.41
N ASP A 94 2.35 5.34 5.53
CA ASP A 94 3.50 4.49 5.80
C ASP A 94 4.70 5.36 6.16
N LEU A 95 4.90 5.52 7.48
CA LEU A 95 5.98 6.33 8.03
C LEU A 95 7.36 5.63 7.96
N VAL A 96 7.38 4.34 7.62
CA VAL A 96 8.62 3.55 7.49
C VAL A 96 9.15 3.64 6.07
N ASP A 97 8.27 3.44 5.08
CA ASP A 97 8.64 3.47 3.65
C ASP A 97 8.36 4.82 2.96
N CYS A 98 7.98 5.85 3.74
CA CYS A 98 7.69 7.21 3.28
C CYS A 98 6.72 7.27 2.12
N ALA A 99 5.59 6.61 2.33
CA ALA A 99 4.55 6.50 1.32
C ALA A 99 3.16 6.74 1.90
N THR A 100 2.23 7.11 1.03
CA THR A 100 0.80 7.12 1.34
C THR A 100 0.07 6.25 0.37
N PHE A 101 -1.09 5.73 0.77
CA PHE A 101 -2.09 5.21 -0.14
C PHE A 101 -3.37 6.03 0.05
N THR A 102 -3.97 6.47 -1.06
CA THR A 102 -5.22 7.23 -1.06
C THR A 102 -6.24 6.52 -1.95
N GLU A 103 -7.38 6.13 -1.36
CA GLU A 103 -8.59 5.74 -2.07
C GLU A 103 -9.41 7.00 -2.38
N LEU A 104 -9.77 7.19 -3.65
CA LEU A 104 -10.71 8.19 -4.12
C LEU A 104 -11.93 7.52 -4.76
N ILE A 105 -13.12 7.96 -4.36
CA ILE A 105 -14.38 7.55 -4.99
C ILE A 105 -15.03 8.80 -5.60
N ALA A 106 -15.25 8.75 -6.90
CA ALA A 106 -15.75 9.84 -7.72
C ALA A 106 -17.03 9.37 -8.45
N ALA A 107 -18.02 8.91 -7.68
CA ALA A 107 -19.21 8.22 -8.15
C ALA A 107 -20.24 9.11 -8.84
N ASN A 108 -20.27 10.41 -8.53
CA ASN A 108 -21.24 11.37 -9.06
C ASN A 108 -20.77 12.09 -10.35
N ASN A 109 -19.63 11.67 -10.93
CA ASN A 109 -19.15 12.24 -12.18
C ASN A 109 -19.81 11.56 -13.39
N PRO A 110 -19.94 12.24 -14.54
CA PRO A 110 -20.45 11.64 -15.78
C PRO A 110 -19.64 10.40 -16.19
N GLU A 111 -18.32 10.47 -16.03
CA GLU A 111 -17.42 9.31 -16.10
C GLU A 111 -16.98 9.00 -14.66
N PRO A 112 -17.58 7.99 -13.99
CA PRO A 112 -17.25 7.68 -12.61
C PRO A 112 -15.90 6.97 -12.49
N TYR A 113 -15.21 7.20 -11.37
CA TYR A 113 -13.94 6.56 -11.07
C TYR A 113 -13.90 6.06 -9.62
N VAL A 114 -13.16 4.97 -9.41
CA VAL A 114 -12.64 4.56 -8.10
C VAL A 114 -11.14 4.33 -8.26
N ILE A 115 -10.34 5.16 -7.60
CA ILE A 115 -8.89 5.27 -7.84
C ILE A 115 -8.15 4.98 -6.55
N GLY A 116 -7.18 4.07 -6.62
CA GLY A 116 -6.25 3.78 -5.53
C GLY A 116 -4.86 4.24 -5.94
N THR A 117 -4.26 5.13 -5.16
CA THR A 117 -2.97 5.74 -5.51
C THR A 117 -1.97 5.62 -4.38
N GLN A 118 -0.80 5.05 -4.68
CA GLN A 118 0.38 5.12 -3.82
C GLN A 118 1.24 6.32 -4.20
N ILE A 119 1.66 7.12 -3.22
CA ILE A 119 2.60 8.24 -3.40
C ILE A 119 3.85 7.91 -2.60
N ARG A 120 5.02 7.94 -3.23
CA ARG A 120 6.31 7.64 -2.58
C ARG A 120 7.21 8.87 -2.58
N HIS A 121 7.97 9.04 -1.51
CA HIS A 121 8.84 10.19 -1.31
C HIS A 121 10.31 9.78 -1.32
N GLY A 122 11.16 10.69 -1.80
CA GLY A 122 12.60 10.60 -1.69
C GLY A 122 13.09 10.98 -0.30
N ALA A 123 14.40 10.84 -0.08
CA ALA A 123 15.04 11.21 1.18
C ALA A 123 14.97 12.72 1.49
N ASP A 124 14.60 13.56 0.51
CA ASP A 124 14.36 15.00 0.65
C ASP A 124 12.90 15.34 0.97
N GLY A 125 12.05 14.33 1.17
CA GLY A 125 10.62 14.50 1.43
C GLY A 125 9.81 14.88 0.20
N ARG A 126 10.40 14.93 -1.00
CA ARG A 126 9.70 15.23 -2.25
C ARG A 126 9.13 13.97 -2.88
N VAL A 127 8.00 14.09 -3.57
CA VAL A 127 7.36 12.97 -4.27
C VAL A 127 8.22 12.52 -5.44
N THR A 128 8.63 11.25 -5.44
CA THR A 128 9.43 10.63 -6.51
C THR A 128 8.60 9.74 -7.43
N LEU A 129 7.51 9.16 -6.92
CA LEU A 129 6.60 8.32 -7.69
C LEU A 129 5.15 8.52 -7.23
N ILE A 130 4.25 8.68 -8.20
CA ILE A 130 2.80 8.51 -8.01
C ILE A 130 2.38 7.31 -8.86
N ASP A 131 1.82 6.28 -8.23
CA ASP A 131 1.38 5.04 -8.87
C ASP A 131 -0.10 4.80 -8.58
N SER A 132 -0.92 4.79 -9.63
CA SER A 132 -2.38 4.74 -9.53
C SER A 132 -2.97 3.53 -10.24
N VAL A 133 -3.96 2.88 -9.61
CA VAL A 133 -4.92 2.03 -10.30
C VAL A 133 -6.22 2.82 -10.41
N ALA A 134 -6.55 3.26 -11.63
CA ALA A 134 -7.70 4.09 -11.94
C ALA A 134 -8.79 3.24 -12.59
N SER A 135 -9.66 2.64 -11.77
CA SER A 135 -10.79 1.86 -12.25
C SER A 135 -11.96 2.76 -12.63
N THR A 136 -12.65 2.40 -13.72
CA THR A 136 -13.78 3.12 -14.29
C THR A 136 -14.74 2.15 -14.99
N THR A 137 -15.73 2.66 -15.72
CA THR A 137 -16.72 1.84 -16.44
C THR A 137 -16.05 0.74 -17.28
N GLY A 138 -16.51 -0.50 -17.11
CA GLY A 138 -15.92 -1.69 -17.74
C GLY A 138 -14.85 -2.40 -16.89
N SER A 139 -14.35 -1.76 -15.83
CA SER A 139 -13.48 -2.40 -14.83
C SER A 139 -14.22 -3.54 -14.09
N TRP A 140 -13.47 -4.40 -13.41
CA TRP A 140 -14.00 -5.60 -12.77
C TRP A 140 -15.07 -5.25 -11.72
N LEU A 141 -16.26 -5.81 -11.89
CA LEU A 141 -17.44 -5.61 -11.02
C LEU A 141 -17.80 -4.13 -10.77
N PHE A 142 -17.37 -3.23 -11.66
CA PHE A 142 -17.35 -1.79 -11.39
C PHE A 142 -18.75 -1.19 -11.21
N ASN A 143 -18.96 -0.57 -10.05
CA ASN A 143 -20.12 0.23 -9.69
C ASN A 143 -19.72 1.24 -8.61
N ALA A 144 -19.30 2.44 -9.02
CA ALA A 144 -18.82 3.48 -8.11
C ALA A 144 -19.86 3.93 -7.07
N GLN A 145 -21.16 3.91 -7.42
CA GLN A 145 -22.23 4.28 -6.49
C GLN A 145 -22.37 3.26 -5.36
N ASN A 146 -22.29 1.97 -5.67
CA ASN A 146 -22.26 0.93 -4.65
C ASN A 146 -20.96 1.01 -3.84
N THR A 147 -19.82 1.25 -4.47
CA THR A 147 -18.55 1.44 -3.77
C THR A 147 -18.64 2.58 -2.76
N LEU A 148 -19.18 3.74 -3.16
CA LEU A 148 -19.43 4.86 -2.27
C LEU A 148 -20.38 4.47 -1.12
N LYS A 149 -21.51 3.84 -1.45
CA LYS A 149 -22.51 3.41 -0.46
C LYS A 149 -21.90 2.53 0.63
N TYR A 150 -21.11 1.52 0.26
CA TYR A 150 -20.54 0.58 1.23
C TYR A 150 -19.34 1.17 1.98
N ALA A 151 -18.45 1.90 1.31
CA ALA A 151 -17.33 2.57 1.96
C ALA A 151 -17.80 3.54 3.07
N LEU A 152 -18.94 4.22 2.89
CA LEU A 152 -19.53 5.10 3.91
C LEU A 152 -20.18 4.37 5.10
N GLN A 153 -20.41 3.07 5.00
CA GLN A 153 -20.98 2.25 6.10
C GLN A 153 -19.90 1.62 6.97
N GLU A 154 -18.69 1.49 6.45
CA GLU A 154 -17.57 0.87 7.15
C GLU A 154 -16.94 1.82 8.17
N LYS A 155 -16.31 1.23 9.21
CA LYS A 155 -15.61 1.97 10.24
C LYS A 155 -14.10 1.87 10.07
N TRP A 156 -13.51 2.97 9.61
CA TRP A 156 -12.07 3.09 9.40
C TRP A 156 -11.44 4.01 10.45
N ASP A 157 -11.70 3.76 11.72
CA ASP A 157 -11.14 4.54 12.82
C ASP A 157 -9.67 4.18 13.08
N ILE A 158 -8.90 5.13 13.61
CA ILE A 158 -7.55 4.87 14.11
C ILE A 158 -7.63 3.85 15.24
N ILE A 159 -6.82 2.81 15.14
CA ILE A 159 -6.71 1.76 16.17
C ILE A 159 -5.91 2.33 17.35
N PRO A 160 -6.38 2.17 18.61
CA PRO A 160 -5.62 2.55 19.79
C PRO A 160 -4.25 1.88 19.82
N GLU A 161 -3.21 2.58 20.26
CA GLU A 161 -1.80 2.13 20.16
C GLU A 161 -1.58 0.70 20.69
N GLY A 162 -2.09 0.38 21.89
CA GLY A 162 -1.97 -0.97 22.48
C GLY A 162 -2.78 -2.09 21.81
N LYS A 163 -3.56 -1.77 20.76
CA LYS A 163 -4.35 -2.73 19.97
C LYS A 163 -3.89 -2.86 18.51
N ARG A 164 -2.89 -2.08 18.10
CA ARG A 164 -2.35 -2.13 16.74
C ARG A 164 -1.61 -3.44 16.53
N ASP A 165 -1.87 -4.09 15.41
CA ASP A 165 -1.03 -5.18 14.94
C ASP A 165 0.29 -4.63 14.42
N SER A 166 1.36 -5.43 14.52
CA SER A 166 2.65 -5.03 13.95
C SER A 166 2.60 -4.95 12.42
N ARG A 167 3.44 -4.09 11.84
CA ARG A 167 3.68 -4.00 10.40
C ARG A 167 3.84 -5.37 9.74
N GLU A 168 4.63 -6.26 10.31
CA GLU A 168 4.90 -7.60 9.76
C GLU A 168 3.63 -8.44 9.70
N LYS A 169 2.78 -8.36 10.73
CA LYS A 169 1.53 -9.13 10.81
C LYS A 169 0.50 -8.61 9.82
N ILE A 170 0.40 -7.28 9.67
CA ILE A 170 -0.45 -6.64 8.68
C ILE A 170 -0.01 -7.05 7.26
N LYS A 171 1.29 -6.96 6.98
CA LYS A 171 1.85 -7.37 5.68
C LYS A 171 1.61 -8.86 5.40
N ALA A 172 1.86 -9.73 6.37
CA ALA A 172 1.69 -11.17 6.23
C ALA A 172 0.23 -11.57 5.88
N ALA A 173 -0.76 -10.86 6.43
CA ALA A 173 -2.16 -11.10 6.08
C ALA A 173 -2.46 -10.75 4.61
N GLY A 174 -1.97 -9.60 4.14
CA GLY A 174 -2.10 -9.20 2.73
C GLY A 174 -1.37 -10.16 1.79
N ASP A 175 -0.15 -10.57 2.15
CA ASP A 175 0.63 -11.55 1.36
C ASP A 175 -0.07 -12.90 1.26
N ALA A 176 -0.61 -13.42 2.36
CA ALA A 176 -1.37 -14.66 2.37
C ALA A 176 -2.60 -14.57 1.45
N TYR A 177 -3.31 -13.44 1.42
CA TYR A 177 -4.43 -13.27 0.51
C TYR A 177 -3.97 -13.25 -0.94
N MET A 178 -2.93 -12.46 -1.25
CA MET A 178 -2.40 -12.32 -2.60
C MET A 178 -1.84 -13.62 -3.19
N SER A 179 -1.48 -14.61 -2.34
CA SER A 179 -0.94 -15.90 -2.76
C SER A 179 -2.00 -17.01 -2.90
N MET A 180 -3.29 -16.72 -2.70
CA MET A 180 -4.35 -17.73 -2.87
C MET A 180 -4.48 -18.27 -4.31
N TRP A 181 -4.00 -17.50 -5.29
CA TRP A 181 -4.05 -17.86 -6.71
C TRP A 181 -3.10 -19.01 -7.07
N ASP A 182 -1.94 -19.10 -6.42
CA ASP A 182 -0.85 -20.03 -6.76
C ASP A 182 -0.40 -20.93 -5.58
N ASP A 183 -0.94 -20.74 -4.37
CA ASP A 183 -0.67 -21.57 -3.21
C ASP A 183 -1.96 -22.04 -2.52
N ALA A 184 -2.20 -23.36 -2.58
CA ALA A 184 -3.36 -24.01 -1.98
C ALA A 184 -3.44 -23.87 -0.44
N LYS A 185 -2.34 -23.54 0.23
CA LYS A 185 -2.32 -23.32 1.69
C LYS A 185 -2.60 -21.87 2.08
N ALA A 186 -2.46 -20.92 1.16
CA ALA A 186 -2.46 -19.49 1.48
C ALA A 186 -3.79 -19.02 2.10
N SER A 187 -4.94 -19.55 1.62
CA SER A 187 -6.26 -19.23 2.20
C SER A 187 -6.38 -19.58 3.68
N SER A 188 -5.70 -20.65 4.13
CA SER A 188 -5.68 -21.05 5.54
C SER A 188 -4.81 -20.14 6.43
N LEU A 189 -3.88 -19.40 5.81
CA LEU A 189 -2.96 -18.48 6.47
C LEU A 189 -3.54 -17.06 6.58
N VAL A 190 -4.51 -16.71 5.73
CA VAL A 190 -5.22 -15.43 5.86
C VAL A 190 -5.95 -15.42 7.22
N PRO A 191 -5.71 -14.42 8.07
CA PRO A 191 -6.34 -14.37 9.38
C PRO A 191 -7.77 -13.82 9.27
N TRP A 192 -8.68 -14.59 8.66
CA TRP A 192 -10.06 -14.17 8.44
C TRP A 192 -10.76 -13.76 9.75
N GLY A 193 -11.35 -12.58 9.76
CA GLY A 193 -12.24 -12.13 10.83
C GLY A 193 -13.68 -12.58 10.61
N ALA A 194 -14.47 -12.43 11.66
CA ALA A 194 -15.92 -12.52 11.66
C ALA A 194 -16.43 -11.45 12.63
N PRO A 195 -17.10 -10.38 12.16
CA PRO A 195 -17.50 -10.13 10.77
C PRO A 195 -16.33 -9.68 9.85
N CYS A 196 -16.37 -10.01 8.56
CA CYS A 196 -15.43 -9.54 7.52
C CYS A 196 -16.15 -9.27 6.19
N ALA A 197 -15.91 -8.14 5.54
CA ALA A 197 -16.50 -7.82 4.24
C ALA A 197 -15.46 -7.48 3.16
N ARG A 198 -15.76 -7.89 1.92
CA ARG A 198 -14.99 -7.52 0.72
C ARG A 198 -15.84 -6.61 -0.15
N LEU A 199 -15.30 -5.44 -0.47
CA LEU A 199 -15.81 -4.48 -1.44
C LEU A 199 -14.98 -4.56 -2.73
N GLU A 200 -15.48 -5.29 -3.72
CA GLU A 200 -14.76 -5.65 -4.94
C GLU A 200 -15.44 -4.99 -6.14
N GLY A 201 -14.87 -3.88 -6.62
CA GLY A 201 -15.44 -3.09 -7.72
C GLY A 201 -16.81 -2.46 -7.42
N GLY A 202 -17.44 -2.72 -6.27
CA GLY A 202 -18.81 -2.32 -5.94
C GLY A 202 -19.72 -3.50 -5.61
N ALA A 203 -19.25 -4.74 -5.80
CA ALA A 203 -19.83 -5.91 -5.16
C ALA A 203 -19.40 -5.94 -3.68
N TYR A 204 -20.31 -6.31 -2.78
CA TYR A 204 -20.05 -6.31 -1.34
C TYR A 204 -20.50 -7.63 -0.72
N THR A 205 -19.60 -8.30 0.02
CA THR A 205 -19.93 -9.60 0.66
C THR A 205 -20.61 -9.45 2.01
N GLY A 206 -20.58 -8.26 2.62
CA GLY A 206 -21.20 -8.01 3.92
C GLY A 206 -22.73 -7.90 3.87
N ARG A 207 -23.39 -8.60 4.78
CA ARG A 207 -24.84 -8.70 5.04
C ARG A 207 -25.22 -8.52 6.53
N GLY A 208 -24.27 -8.24 7.43
CA GLY A 208 -24.46 -8.10 8.88
C GLY A 208 -23.56 -9.01 9.74
N ASP A 209 -24.17 -9.81 10.61
CA ASP A 209 -23.41 -10.58 11.63
C ASP A 209 -22.77 -11.87 11.10
N GLU A 210 -23.17 -12.33 9.91
CA GLU A 210 -22.62 -13.53 9.23
C GLU A 210 -21.54 -13.18 8.18
N ASP A 211 -21.02 -11.96 8.21
CA ASP A 211 -20.12 -11.42 7.19
C ASP A 211 -18.83 -12.21 7.07
N THR A 212 -18.58 -12.70 5.87
CA THR A 212 -17.36 -13.41 5.51
C THR A 212 -16.73 -12.85 4.25
N CYS A 213 -15.40 -12.72 4.30
CA CYS A 213 -14.57 -12.40 3.14
C CYS A 213 -14.19 -13.64 2.32
N ARG A 214 -14.60 -14.84 2.75
CA ARG A 214 -14.23 -16.11 2.08
C ARG A 214 -15.08 -16.42 0.87
N GLN A 215 -16.21 -15.75 0.69
CA GLN A 215 -17.08 -16.02 -0.45
C GLN A 215 -16.36 -15.64 -1.75
N GLY A 216 -16.37 -16.55 -2.73
CA GLY A 216 -15.83 -16.29 -4.08
C GLY A 216 -14.30 -16.23 -4.17
N ILE A 217 -13.56 -16.66 -3.14
CA ILE A 217 -12.09 -16.78 -3.24
C ILE A 217 -11.70 -17.96 -4.16
N PRO A 218 -10.53 -17.92 -4.81
CA PRO A 218 -10.04 -19.03 -5.64
C PRO A 218 -9.98 -20.35 -4.87
N THR A 219 -10.36 -21.46 -5.52
CA THR A 219 -10.35 -22.81 -4.93
C THR A 219 -9.39 -23.79 -5.59
N ASN A 220 -8.88 -23.48 -6.79
CA ASN A 220 -8.01 -24.37 -7.55
C ASN A 220 -6.51 -24.03 -7.45
N SER A 221 -6.14 -22.88 -6.87
CA SER A 221 -4.77 -22.44 -6.51
C SER A 221 -3.66 -22.83 -7.50
N SER A 222 -4.01 -22.88 -8.78
CA SER A 222 -3.15 -23.27 -9.91
C SER A 222 -3.13 -22.17 -10.97
N GLN A 223 -3.52 -20.96 -10.59
CA GLN A 223 -3.59 -19.78 -11.44
C GLN A 223 -2.24 -19.06 -11.40
N ALA A 224 -2.01 -18.18 -12.37
CA ALA A 224 -0.81 -17.36 -12.37
C ALA A 224 -0.77 -16.45 -11.11
N PRO A 225 0.41 -16.25 -10.50
CA PRO A 225 0.54 -15.50 -9.26
C PRO A 225 0.26 -14.00 -9.46
N ASN A 226 -0.11 -13.32 -8.37
CA ASN A 226 -0.12 -11.85 -8.36
C ASN A 226 1.30 -11.32 -8.20
N THR A 227 1.84 -10.68 -9.25
CA THR A 227 3.22 -10.19 -9.31
C THR A 227 3.32 -8.67 -9.18
N ARG A 228 4.55 -8.13 -9.20
CA ARG A 228 4.85 -6.69 -9.02
C ARG A 228 4.15 -6.08 -7.79
N ARG A 229 4.09 -6.79 -6.66
CA ARG A 229 3.44 -6.30 -5.43
C ARG A 229 4.19 -5.10 -4.86
N ARG A 230 3.47 -4.00 -4.60
CA ARG A 230 4.00 -2.73 -4.06
C ARG A 230 3.15 -2.33 -2.88
N TYR A 231 3.77 -2.06 -1.74
CA TYR A 231 3.10 -1.99 -0.46
C TYR A 231 3.09 -0.57 0.10
N VAL A 232 2.01 -0.23 0.81
CA VAL A 232 1.91 0.87 1.77
C VAL A 232 1.23 0.29 3.01
N ILE A 233 1.87 0.38 4.18
CA ILE A 233 1.39 -0.22 5.42
C ILE A 233 1.29 0.86 6.52
N ASP A 234 0.11 0.99 7.14
CA ASP A 234 -0.16 1.91 8.23
C ASP A 234 -0.67 1.14 9.46
N GLU A 235 0.19 1.00 10.47
CA GLU A 235 -0.13 0.32 11.73
C GLU A 235 -1.23 1.05 12.53
N SER A 236 -1.33 2.37 12.40
CA SER A 236 -2.37 3.15 13.08
C SER A 236 -3.76 2.87 12.53
N MET A 237 -3.85 2.54 11.25
CA MET A 237 -5.08 2.13 10.58
C MET A 237 -5.27 0.60 10.55
N GLY A 238 -4.26 -0.15 10.98
CA GLY A 238 -4.21 -1.61 10.86
C GLY A 238 -4.27 -2.07 9.41
N SER A 239 -3.70 -1.30 8.47
CA SER A 239 -4.00 -1.46 7.06
C SER A 239 -2.77 -1.66 6.18
N VAL A 240 -2.94 -2.43 5.10
CA VAL A 240 -1.98 -2.55 4.00
C VAL A 240 -2.70 -2.41 2.67
N ASN A 241 -2.23 -1.51 1.83
CA ASN A 241 -2.53 -1.51 0.40
C ASN A 241 -1.42 -2.22 -0.38
N ILE A 242 -1.84 -3.01 -1.37
CA ILE A 242 -0.98 -3.73 -2.30
C ILE A 242 -1.44 -3.39 -3.72
N LEU A 243 -0.61 -2.67 -4.47
CA LEU A 243 -0.76 -2.59 -5.93
C LEU A 243 0.01 -3.75 -6.57
N CYS A 244 -0.58 -4.41 -7.55
CA CYS A 244 0.02 -5.59 -8.20
C CYS A 244 -0.42 -5.72 -9.67
N VAL A 245 0.16 -6.72 -10.36
CA VAL A 245 -0.40 -7.26 -11.60
C VAL A 245 -1.20 -8.50 -11.22
N TRP A 246 -2.50 -8.50 -11.52
CA TRP A 246 -3.32 -9.69 -11.42
C TRP A 246 -3.22 -10.49 -12.72
N GLU A 247 -2.23 -11.39 -12.79
CA GLU A 247 -1.88 -12.11 -14.02
C GLU A 247 -3.04 -12.96 -14.55
N HIS A 248 -3.79 -13.60 -13.65
CA HIS A 248 -4.95 -14.41 -14.03
C HIS A 248 -6.10 -13.59 -14.63
N MET A 249 -6.28 -12.34 -14.19
CA MET A 249 -7.29 -11.42 -14.74
C MET A 249 -6.68 -10.59 -15.86
N MET A 250 -6.44 -11.18 -17.03
CA MET A 250 -6.00 -10.44 -18.23
C MET A 250 -4.73 -9.57 -18.03
N ASN A 251 -3.85 -9.91 -17.08
CA ASN A 251 -2.75 -9.05 -16.60
C ASN A 251 -3.21 -7.67 -16.13
N ALA A 252 -4.33 -7.63 -15.40
CA ALA A 252 -4.95 -6.40 -14.93
C ALA A 252 -4.06 -5.65 -13.94
N ALA A 253 -4.21 -4.33 -13.94
CA ALA A 253 -3.74 -3.50 -12.85
C ALA A 253 -4.72 -3.59 -11.69
N ASP A 254 -4.19 -3.90 -10.51
CA ASP A 254 -5.02 -4.31 -9.40
C ASP A 254 -4.53 -3.69 -8.09
N SER A 255 -5.47 -3.24 -7.28
CA SER A 255 -5.25 -2.65 -5.95
C SER A 255 -6.06 -3.45 -4.96
N HIS A 256 -5.42 -3.89 -3.89
CA HIS A 256 -6.08 -4.52 -2.75
C HIS A 256 -5.66 -3.81 -1.46
N GLU A 257 -6.62 -3.21 -0.77
CA GLU A 257 -6.42 -2.69 0.59
C GLU A 257 -7.07 -3.63 1.61
N PHE A 258 -6.33 -4.00 2.63
CA PHE A 258 -6.79 -4.82 3.75
C PHE A 258 -6.81 -3.98 5.01
N ARG A 259 -7.88 -4.10 5.81
CA ARG A 259 -7.90 -3.66 7.20
C ARG A 259 -7.88 -4.85 8.13
N LEU A 260 -7.01 -4.81 9.13
CA LEU A 260 -6.96 -5.74 10.23
C LEU A 260 -7.39 -5.07 11.52
N GLU A 261 -8.14 -5.81 12.33
CA GLU A 261 -8.49 -5.42 13.70
C GLU A 261 -8.24 -6.62 14.62
N ASN A 262 -7.44 -6.43 15.68
CA ASN A 262 -7.07 -7.48 16.63
C ASN A 262 -6.49 -8.74 15.93
N GLY A 263 -5.68 -8.52 14.89
CA GLY A 263 -5.03 -9.58 14.13
C GLY A 263 -5.91 -10.28 13.12
N LYS A 264 -7.10 -9.77 12.82
CA LYS A 264 -8.06 -10.40 11.92
C LYS A 264 -8.49 -9.44 10.81
N VAL A 265 -8.61 -9.94 9.58
CA VAL A 265 -9.11 -9.15 8.44
C VAL A 265 -10.55 -8.74 8.71
N ARG A 266 -10.82 -7.43 8.60
CA ARG A 266 -12.13 -6.80 8.79
C ARG A 266 -12.73 -6.33 7.47
N TYR A 267 -11.95 -5.61 6.67
CA TYR A 267 -12.37 -5.09 5.37
C TYR A 267 -11.33 -5.37 4.30
N ILE A 268 -11.79 -5.58 3.07
CA ILE A 268 -10.97 -5.72 1.87
C ILE A 268 -11.58 -4.84 0.79
N HIS A 269 -10.82 -3.88 0.27
CA HIS A 269 -11.22 -3.07 -0.88
C HIS A 269 -10.39 -3.47 -2.10
N THR A 270 -11.05 -3.68 -3.23
CA THR A 270 -10.39 -4.05 -4.49
C THR A 270 -10.79 -3.13 -5.64
N MET A 271 -9.79 -2.72 -6.43
CA MET A 271 -9.96 -2.00 -7.70
C MET A 271 -9.16 -2.71 -8.78
N THR A 272 -9.78 -3.04 -9.91
CA THR A 272 -9.11 -3.80 -10.98
C THR A 272 -9.41 -3.21 -12.36
N GLU A 273 -8.38 -2.86 -13.11
CA GLU A 273 -8.44 -2.27 -14.45
C GLU A 273 -7.74 -3.18 -15.48
N CYS A 274 -8.41 -3.51 -16.59
CA CYS A 274 -7.96 -4.53 -17.56
C CYS A 274 -7.31 -3.96 -18.84
N GLY A 275 -6.61 -2.83 -18.73
CA GLY A 275 -5.85 -2.19 -19.79
C GLY A 275 -6.71 -1.42 -20.80
N GLY A 276 -7.72 -0.70 -20.33
CA GLY A 276 -8.71 0.06 -21.12
C GLY A 276 -9.78 -0.83 -21.76
N ARG A 277 -9.93 -2.06 -21.29
CA ARG A 277 -10.88 -3.07 -21.82
C ARG A 277 -11.87 -3.47 -20.74
N VAL A 278 -13.03 -3.97 -21.17
CA VAL A 278 -13.97 -4.60 -20.24
C VAL A 278 -13.30 -5.83 -19.61
N CYS A 279 -13.21 -5.82 -18.28
CA CYS A 279 -12.66 -6.92 -17.49
C CYS A 279 -13.54 -8.17 -17.58
N ARG A 280 -12.90 -9.32 -17.75
CA ARG A 280 -13.55 -10.64 -17.78
C ARG A 280 -12.55 -11.74 -17.47
N LEU A 281 -13.01 -12.79 -16.79
CA LEU A 281 -12.31 -14.07 -16.64
C LEU A 281 -12.68 -15.01 -17.80
#